data_AF-A0A3A8IZI1-F1
#
_entry.id   AF-A0A3A8IZI1-F1
#
_cell.length_a   1.000
_cell.length_b   1.000
_cell.length_c   1.000
_cell.angle_alpha   90.00
_cell.angle_beta   90.00
_cell.angle_gamma   90.00
#
_symmetry.space_group_name_H-M   'P 1'
#
loop_
_entity.id
_entity.type
_entity.pdbx_description
1 polymer ?
#
loop_
_entity_poly.entity_id
_entity_poly.type
_entity_poly.pdbx_seq_one_letter_code
_entity_poly.pdbx_strand_id
1 'polypeptide(L)'
;MGVACALLTACVSGSAHGALRLDTHTVGNARHAAALAEGISAQGATRAGASILVQYAPIMLALMQSHNAVGELEERLKACAVHADQQGNARFFNNRPPTRAECLEELAQDECGRPITRAMRLGQQKHVLALECAREVLEELWPAPFSIEQRYRFYPTARFVETISPEKEASIIAQGCTEQLWGSIKPDIVLHTDRNLLKAALTLDFKFPCPDTNPPRWTPYGDSSPHAGKDQGGVYKEALGGRAMMISPREIVVSP
;
A
#
# COMPACT_ATOMS: atom_id res chain seq x y z
N MET A 1 -17.14 74.55 30.01
CA MET A 1 -15.82 75.17 30.27
C MET A 1 -14.80 74.10 29.92
N GLY A 2 -14.21 74.06 28.71
CA GLY A 2 -13.17 74.99 28.22
C GLY A 2 -11.92 74.78 29.07
N VAL A 3 -10.83 74.14 28.61
CA VAL A 3 -9.84 74.64 27.64
C VAL A 3 -9.04 73.47 27.04
N ALA A 4 -8.69 73.59 25.75
CA ALA A 4 -7.70 72.78 25.04
C ALA A 4 -6.39 73.57 24.87
N CYS A 5 -5.23 72.87 24.88
CA CYS A 5 -3.94 73.18 24.22
C CYS A 5 -2.86 72.26 24.82
N ALA A 6 -1.83 71.72 24.14
CA ALA A 6 -1.32 71.88 22.78
C ALA A 6 -0.45 70.64 22.42
N LEU A 7 -0.29 70.40 21.12
CA LEU A 7 0.62 69.43 20.52
C LEU A 7 2.09 69.87 20.64
N LEU A 8 3.01 68.95 20.91
CA LEU A 8 4.37 68.98 20.39
C LEU A 8 4.83 67.57 19.96
N THR A 9 5.17 67.48 18.69
CA THR A 9 5.81 66.35 18.00
C THR A 9 7.30 66.26 18.33
N ALA A 10 7.81 65.04 18.56
CA ALA A 10 9.21 64.71 18.32
C ALA A 10 9.34 63.23 17.93
N CYS A 11 9.83 62.97 16.71
CA CYS A 11 10.32 61.67 16.28
C CYS A 11 11.78 61.52 16.72
N VAL A 12 12.13 60.38 17.34
CA VAL A 12 13.52 59.87 17.36
C VAL A 12 13.47 58.37 17.08
N SER A 13 14.00 58.01 15.92
CA SER A 13 14.33 56.63 15.55
C SER A 13 15.65 56.24 16.23
N GLY A 14 15.71 55.06 16.84
CA GLY A 14 16.96 54.51 17.40
C GLY A 14 16.89 52.99 17.55
N SER A 15 17.49 52.27 16.60
CA SER A 15 17.75 50.83 16.66
C SER A 15 18.78 50.50 17.74
N ALA A 16 18.50 49.50 18.58
CA ALA A 16 19.53 48.84 19.37
C ALA A 16 19.25 47.33 19.44
N HIS A 17 20.06 46.58 18.69
CA HIS A 17 20.11 45.12 18.70
C HIS A 17 20.58 44.61 20.06
N GLY A 18 19.68 43.98 20.82
CA GLY A 18 20.04 43.15 21.97
C GLY A 18 20.65 41.83 21.47
N ALA A 19 21.97 41.71 21.50
CA ALA A 19 22.66 40.45 21.26
C ALA A 19 22.47 39.53 22.48
N LEU A 20 21.61 38.51 22.36
CA LEU A 20 21.55 37.41 23.32
C LEU A 20 22.91 36.71 23.34
N ARG A 21 23.65 36.85 24.45
CA ARG A 21 24.91 36.14 24.67
C ARG A 21 24.59 34.79 25.32
N LEU A 22 24.52 33.75 24.50
CA LEU A 22 24.39 32.36 24.96
C LEU A 22 25.69 31.92 25.65
N ASP A 23 25.58 31.27 26.81
CA ASP A 23 26.74 30.72 27.52
C ASP A 23 27.33 29.49 26.80
N THR A 24 28.60 29.21 27.07
CA THR A 24 29.37 28.15 26.41
C THR A 24 28.77 26.76 26.64
N HIS A 25 28.06 26.56 27.75
CA HIS A 25 27.42 25.29 28.09
C HIS A 25 26.16 25.06 27.25
N THR A 26 25.36 26.11 27.03
CA THR A 26 24.18 26.09 26.17
C THR A 26 24.58 25.92 24.70
N VAL A 27 25.67 26.56 24.26
CA VAL A 27 26.22 26.35 22.91
C VAL A 27 26.79 24.94 22.76
N GLY A 28 27.46 24.42 23.79
CA GLY A 28 27.98 23.05 23.82
C GLY A 28 26.87 22.01 23.72
N ASN A 29 25.81 22.17 24.50
CA ASN A 29 24.64 21.28 24.49
C ASN A 29 23.84 21.40 23.19
N ALA A 30 23.68 22.60 22.64
CA ALA A 30 23.02 22.79 21.35
C ALA A 30 23.83 22.15 20.20
N ARG A 31 25.16 22.25 20.24
CA ARG A 31 26.05 21.57 19.28
C ARG A 31 26.05 20.06 19.46
N HIS A 32 25.98 19.57 20.68
CA HIS A 32 25.89 18.13 20.95
C HIS A 32 24.52 17.58 20.51
N ALA A 33 23.43 18.30 20.75
CA ALA A 33 22.11 17.97 20.25
C ALA A 33 22.02 18.04 18.71
N ALA A 34 22.68 19.04 18.09
CA ALA A 34 22.79 19.13 16.65
C ALA A 34 23.65 18.00 16.06
N ALA A 35 24.76 17.63 16.70
CA ALA A 35 25.60 16.51 16.28
C ALA A 35 24.90 15.15 16.49
N LEU A 36 24.07 15.00 17.52
CA LEU A 36 23.18 13.84 17.69
C LEU A 36 22.08 13.81 16.63
N ALA A 37 21.49 14.96 16.30
CA ALA A 37 20.48 15.07 15.23
C ALA A 37 21.09 14.82 13.83
N GLU A 38 22.31 15.27 13.58
CA GLU A 38 23.08 14.99 12.35
C GLU A 38 23.56 13.55 12.32
N GLY A 39 23.95 12.94 13.44
CA GLY A 39 24.31 11.53 13.54
C GLY A 39 23.13 10.57 13.31
N ILE A 40 21.95 10.91 13.84
CA ILE A 40 20.68 10.21 13.58
C ILE A 40 20.28 10.38 12.10
N SER A 41 20.50 11.56 11.52
CA SER A 41 20.22 11.82 10.10
C SER A 41 21.22 11.16 9.15
N ALA A 42 22.50 11.06 9.51
CA ALA A 42 23.54 10.56 8.61
C ALA A 42 23.64 9.03 8.56
N GLN A 43 23.18 8.31 9.59
CA GLN A 43 23.23 6.84 9.62
C GLN A 43 21.85 6.16 9.48
N GLY A 44 20.75 6.90 9.58
CA GLY A 44 19.38 6.38 9.40
C GLY A 44 18.59 6.97 8.23
N ALA A 45 18.99 8.11 7.65
CA ALA A 45 18.14 8.83 6.68
C ALA A 45 18.38 8.49 5.20
N THR A 46 19.19 7.49 4.85
CA THR A 46 19.45 7.17 3.43
C THR A 46 18.47 6.17 2.81
N ARG A 47 17.51 5.60 3.56
CA ARG A 47 16.42 4.77 2.99
C ARG A 47 15.01 5.11 3.48
N ALA A 48 14.83 5.50 4.74
CA ALA A 48 13.50 5.70 5.30
C ALA A 48 12.76 6.97 4.81
N GLY A 49 13.48 7.96 4.26
CA GLY A 49 12.89 9.21 3.78
C GLY A 49 12.11 9.13 2.47
N ALA A 50 12.17 8.00 1.74
CA ALA A 50 11.62 7.86 0.39
C ALA A 50 10.64 6.67 0.24
N SER A 51 10.00 6.23 1.32
CA SER A 51 8.97 5.19 1.24
C SER A 51 7.81 5.63 0.33
N ILE A 52 7.52 4.82 -0.69
CA ILE A 52 6.37 4.99 -1.58
C ILE A 52 5.08 4.92 -0.76
N LEU A 53 5.03 4.05 0.27
CA LEU A 53 3.87 3.97 1.16
C LEU A 53 3.58 5.31 1.84
N VAL A 54 4.60 5.99 2.39
CA VAL A 54 4.41 7.32 3.00
C VAL A 54 3.98 8.37 1.97
N GLN A 55 4.60 8.37 0.78
CA GLN A 55 4.31 9.35 -0.27
C GLN A 55 2.84 9.35 -0.69
N TYR A 56 2.23 8.17 -0.78
CA TYR A 56 0.87 8.01 -1.32
C TYR A 56 -0.19 7.71 -0.26
N ALA A 57 0.20 7.21 0.91
CA ALA A 57 -0.67 6.94 2.05
C ALA A 57 -0.08 7.55 3.34
N PRO A 58 -0.14 8.88 3.51
CA PRO A 58 0.49 9.56 4.66
C PRO A 58 -0.06 9.11 6.02
N ILE A 59 -1.26 8.53 6.05
CA ILE A 59 -1.85 7.89 7.24
C ILE A 59 -0.95 6.78 7.81
N MET A 60 -0.12 6.14 6.99
CA MET A 60 0.84 5.11 7.41
C MET A 60 1.82 5.67 8.45
N LEU A 61 2.26 6.92 8.30
CA LEU A 61 3.18 7.55 9.26
C LEU A 61 2.51 7.79 10.62
N ALA A 62 1.23 8.16 10.62
CA ALA A 62 0.47 8.34 11.86
C ALA A 62 0.25 7.02 12.60
N LEU A 63 0.04 5.91 11.87
CA LEU A 63 -0.19 4.59 12.45
C LEU A 63 1.12 3.94 12.95
N MET A 64 2.19 4.02 12.16
CA MET A 64 3.46 3.35 12.44
C MET A 64 4.48 4.22 13.19
N GLN A 65 4.14 5.49 13.46
CA GLN A 65 4.86 6.43 14.32
C GLN A 65 6.28 6.83 13.86
N SER A 66 6.82 6.24 12.79
CA SER A 66 8.12 6.63 12.23
C SER A 66 8.26 6.25 10.75
N HIS A 67 9.09 6.99 10.02
CA HIS A 67 9.45 6.68 8.63
C HIS A 67 10.20 5.35 8.51
N ASN A 68 11.03 5.00 9.49
CA ASN A 68 11.79 3.75 9.49
C ASN A 68 10.85 2.54 9.52
N ALA A 69 9.82 2.58 10.38
CA ALA A 69 8.84 1.51 10.48
C ALA A 69 8.03 1.33 9.17
N VAL A 70 7.61 2.42 8.53
CA VAL A 70 6.92 2.33 7.22
C VAL A 70 7.85 1.81 6.13
N GLY A 71 9.11 2.26 6.11
CA GLY A 71 10.12 1.77 5.17
C GLY A 71 10.42 0.28 5.35
N GLU A 72 10.52 -0.19 6.59
CA GLU A 72 10.73 -1.62 6.89
C GLU A 72 9.55 -2.48 6.42
N LEU A 73 8.31 -2.04 6.67
CA LEU A 73 7.12 -2.71 6.17
C LEU A 73 7.11 -2.79 4.64
N GLU A 74 7.43 -1.68 3.96
CA GLU A 74 7.52 -1.63 2.50
C GLU A 74 8.57 -2.61 1.96
N GLU A 75 9.79 -2.58 2.53
CA GLU A 75 10.88 -3.48 2.14
C GLU A 75 10.54 -4.96 2.36
N ARG A 76 9.91 -5.31 3.49
CA ARG A 76 9.56 -6.70 3.80
C ARG A 76 8.41 -7.24 2.97
N LEU A 77 7.36 -6.45 2.73
CA LEU A 77 6.28 -6.83 1.81
C LEU A 77 6.81 -7.00 0.38
N LYS A 78 7.73 -6.13 -0.04
CA LYS A 78 8.42 -6.26 -1.32
C LYS A 78 9.26 -7.54 -1.40
N ALA A 79 9.97 -7.87 -0.33
CA ALA A 79 10.76 -9.10 -0.23
C ALA A 79 9.86 -10.35 -0.35
N CYS A 80 8.63 -10.33 0.20
CA CYS A 80 7.68 -11.42 0.03
C CYS A 80 7.33 -11.67 -1.46
N ALA A 81 7.12 -10.62 -2.25
CA ALA A 81 6.87 -10.78 -3.69
C ALA A 81 8.10 -11.37 -4.42
N VAL A 82 9.30 -10.90 -4.10
CA VAL A 82 10.54 -11.43 -4.70
C VAL A 82 10.74 -12.91 -4.34
N HIS A 83 10.54 -13.25 -3.07
CA HIS A 83 10.69 -14.60 -2.57
C HIS A 83 9.68 -15.57 -3.20
N ALA A 84 8.41 -15.16 -3.27
CA ALA A 84 7.37 -15.92 -3.94
C ALA A 84 7.68 -16.16 -5.42
N ASP A 85 8.18 -15.15 -6.13
CA ASP A 85 8.57 -15.29 -7.54
C ASP A 85 9.69 -16.30 -7.74
N GLN A 86 10.75 -16.19 -6.93
CA GLN A 86 11.89 -17.11 -6.95
C GLN A 86 11.44 -18.55 -6.66
N GLN A 87 10.72 -18.78 -5.56
CA GLN A 87 10.23 -20.10 -5.20
C GLN A 87 9.27 -20.69 -6.25
N GLY A 88 8.38 -19.86 -6.79
CA GLY A 88 7.46 -20.27 -7.86
C GLY A 88 8.22 -20.69 -9.13
N ASN A 89 9.26 -19.96 -9.50
CA ASN A 89 10.08 -20.27 -10.67
C ASN A 89 11.03 -21.46 -10.43
N ALA A 90 11.53 -21.65 -9.20
CA ALA A 90 12.41 -22.76 -8.82
C ALA A 90 11.83 -24.11 -9.23
N ARG A 91 10.54 -24.30 -8.96
CA ARG A 91 9.83 -25.57 -9.10
C ARG A 91 9.75 -26.08 -10.54
N PHE A 92 9.73 -25.19 -11.53
CA PHE A 92 9.48 -25.55 -12.93
C PHE A 92 10.54 -25.04 -13.91
N PHE A 93 11.36 -24.07 -13.51
CA PHE A 93 12.25 -23.35 -14.41
C PHE A 93 13.66 -23.19 -13.86
N ASN A 94 14.08 -23.91 -12.81
CA ASN A 94 15.43 -23.78 -12.25
C ASN A 94 15.77 -22.31 -11.90
N ASN A 95 14.82 -21.60 -11.27
CA ASN A 95 14.91 -20.18 -10.89
C ASN A 95 14.97 -19.15 -12.03
N ARG A 96 14.91 -19.54 -13.31
CA ARG A 96 14.79 -18.53 -14.38
C ARG A 96 13.34 -18.04 -14.52
N PRO A 97 13.13 -16.79 -14.95
CA PRO A 97 11.82 -16.34 -15.40
C PRO A 97 11.30 -17.18 -16.58
N PRO A 98 10.00 -17.51 -16.62
CA PRO A 98 9.40 -18.18 -17.78
C PRO A 98 9.46 -17.27 -19.02
N THR A 99 9.62 -17.87 -20.20
CA THR A 99 9.50 -17.18 -21.48
C THR A 99 8.04 -16.88 -21.80
N ARG A 100 7.81 -15.98 -22.78
CA ARG A 100 6.44 -15.67 -23.24
C ARG A 100 5.69 -16.91 -23.74
N ALA A 101 6.36 -17.80 -24.47
CA ALA A 101 5.75 -19.02 -24.97
C ALA A 101 5.33 -19.95 -23.83
N GLU A 102 6.20 -20.13 -22.82
CA GLU A 102 5.89 -20.94 -21.65
C GLU A 102 4.75 -20.35 -20.82
N CYS A 103 4.68 -19.02 -20.67
CA CYS A 103 3.57 -18.36 -19.97
C CYS A 103 2.21 -18.61 -20.66
N LEU A 104 2.19 -18.65 -21.99
CA LEU A 104 0.99 -18.81 -22.81
C LEU A 104 0.59 -20.28 -23.02
N GLU A 105 1.40 -21.22 -22.58
CA GLU A 105 1.10 -22.65 -22.69
C GLU A 105 -0.23 -22.97 -22.00
N GLU A 106 -1.17 -23.52 -22.75
CA GLU A 106 -2.44 -24.02 -22.22
C GLU A 106 -2.22 -25.38 -21.57
N LEU A 107 -2.51 -25.47 -20.27
CA LEU A 107 -2.29 -26.68 -19.47
C LEU A 107 -3.55 -27.51 -19.31
N ALA A 108 -4.71 -26.87 -19.34
CA ALA A 108 -6.01 -27.50 -19.14
C ALA A 108 -7.13 -26.54 -19.61
N GLN A 109 -8.38 -26.98 -19.48
CA GLN A 109 -9.55 -26.11 -19.48
C GLN A 109 -10.22 -26.17 -18.11
N ASP A 110 -10.87 -25.08 -17.70
CA ASP A 110 -11.73 -25.06 -16.52
C ASP A 110 -13.10 -25.70 -16.82
N GLU A 111 -13.96 -25.81 -15.80
CA GLU A 111 -15.31 -26.40 -15.93
C GLU A 111 -16.22 -25.64 -16.91
N CYS A 112 -15.87 -24.39 -17.23
CA CYS A 112 -16.56 -23.56 -18.20
C CYS A 112 -15.93 -23.64 -19.61
N GLY A 113 -14.95 -24.52 -19.83
CA GLY A 113 -14.23 -24.68 -21.10
C GLY A 113 -13.21 -23.58 -21.40
N ARG A 114 -12.90 -22.71 -20.44
CA ARG A 114 -11.90 -21.64 -20.63
C ARG A 114 -10.49 -22.19 -20.44
N PRO A 115 -9.52 -21.83 -21.29
CA PRO A 115 -8.16 -22.33 -21.17
C PRO A 115 -7.50 -21.84 -19.88
N ILE A 116 -6.86 -22.75 -19.19
CA ILE A 116 -6.00 -22.48 -18.03
C ILE A 116 -4.56 -22.45 -18.53
N THR A 117 -3.98 -21.26 -18.58
CA THR A 117 -2.59 -21.08 -19.00
C THR A 117 -1.60 -21.36 -17.86
N ARG A 118 -0.34 -21.64 -18.21
CA ARG A 118 0.75 -21.76 -17.25
C ARG A 118 0.95 -20.48 -16.44
N ALA A 119 0.81 -19.31 -17.06
CA ALA A 119 0.86 -18.02 -16.35
C ALA A 119 -0.19 -17.95 -15.23
N MET A 120 -1.42 -18.43 -15.46
CA MET A 120 -2.47 -18.44 -14.43
C MET A 120 -2.10 -19.35 -13.25
N ARG A 121 -1.61 -20.57 -13.53
CA ARG A 121 -1.19 -21.52 -12.47
C ARG A 121 0.00 -21.01 -11.66
N LEU A 122 1.02 -20.48 -12.34
CA LEU A 122 2.19 -19.90 -11.67
C LEU A 122 1.80 -18.67 -10.85
N GLY A 123 0.94 -17.81 -11.40
CA GLY A 123 0.41 -16.65 -10.69
C GLY A 123 -0.29 -17.05 -9.40
N GLN A 124 -1.19 -18.03 -9.45
CA GLN A 124 -1.88 -18.57 -8.27
C GLN A 124 -0.90 -19.12 -7.23
N GLN A 125 0.08 -19.92 -7.64
CA GLN A 125 1.07 -20.48 -6.70
C GLN A 125 1.90 -19.38 -6.02
N LYS A 126 2.43 -18.42 -6.80
CA LYS A 126 3.22 -17.31 -6.27
C LYS A 126 2.40 -16.44 -5.34
N HIS A 127 1.12 -16.26 -5.65
CA HIS A 127 0.20 -15.50 -4.82
C HIS A 127 0.01 -16.11 -3.43
N VAL A 128 -0.19 -17.44 -3.35
CA VAL A 128 -0.26 -18.16 -2.06
C VAL A 128 1.01 -17.94 -1.23
N LEU A 129 2.19 -18.13 -1.84
CA LEU A 129 3.47 -17.94 -1.16
C LEU A 129 3.68 -16.51 -0.67
N ALA A 130 3.25 -15.52 -1.45
CA ALA A 130 3.38 -14.11 -1.09
C ALA A 130 2.44 -13.73 0.06
N LEU A 131 1.22 -14.24 0.07
CA LEU A 131 0.25 -13.99 1.14
C LEU A 131 0.66 -14.65 2.46
N GLU A 132 1.25 -15.85 2.41
CA GLU A 132 1.83 -16.51 3.59
C GLU A 132 2.93 -15.65 4.21
N CYS A 133 3.93 -15.24 3.42
CA CYS A 133 4.99 -14.35 3.89
C CYS A 133 4.46 -12.99 4.37
N ALA A 134 3.52 -12.39 3.64
CA ALA A 134 2.96 -11.09 4.00
C ALA A 134 2.18 -11.15 5.33
N ARG A 135 1.50 -12.26 5.62
CA ARG A 135 0.84 -12.48 6.92
C ARG A 135 1.85 -12.35 8.06
N GLU A 136 2.97 -13.07 7.98
CA GLU A 136 4.01 -13.05 9.01
C GLU A 136 4.58 -11.63 9.21
N VAL A 137 4.84 -10.91 8.12
CA VAL A 137 5.30 -9.52 8.15
C VAL A 137 4.28 -8.61 8.84
N LEU A 138 3.00 -8.75 8.52
CA LEU A 138 1.93 -7.90 9.07
C LEU A 138 1.64 -8.22 10.54
N GLU A 139 1.66 -9.49 10.95
CA GLU A 139 1.52 -9.88 12.35
C GLU A 139 2.63 -9.30 13.23
N GLU A 140 3.83 -9.10 12.66
CA GLU A 140 4.97 -8.53 13.37
C GLU A 140 4.97 -6.99 13.38
N LEU A 141 4.68 -6.35 12.23
CA LEU A 141 4.93 -4.93 12.03
C LEU A 141 3.69 -4.04 12.00
N TRP A 142 2.52 -4.59 11.63
CA TRP A 142 1.32 -3.76 11.44
C TRP A 142 0.55 -3.60 12.77
N PRO A 143 0.34 -2.35 13.26
CA PRO A 143 -0.19 -2.13 14.60
C PRO A 143 -1.73 -2.23 14.72
N ALA A 144 -2.43 -2.51 13.62
CA ALA A 144 -3.88 -2.47 13.53
C ALA A 144 -4.44 -3.74 12.87
N PRO A 145 -5.77 -3.94 12.81
CA PRO A 145 -6.33 -5.05 12.06
C PRO A 145 -5.96 -4.99 10.58
N PHE A 146 -5.83 -6.16 9.98
CA PHE A 146 -5.72 -6.33 8.54
C PHE A 146 -6.58 -7.51 8.09
N SER A 147 -6.98 -7.49 6.83
CA SER A 147 -7.71 -8.57 6.19
C SER A 147 -6.89 -9.15 5.05
N ILE A 148 -6.81 -10.48 4.95
CA ILE A 148 -6.22 -11.18 3.81
C ILE A 148 -7.36 -11.81 3.01
N GLU A 149 -7.40 -11.54 1.71
CA GLU A 149 -8.37 -12.13 0.79
C GLU A 149 -9.84 -11.96 1.23
N GLN A 150 -10.15 -10.91 1.99
CA GLN A 150 -11.53 -10.59 2.37
C GLN A 150 -12.30 -10.13 1.14
N ARG A 151 -13.42 -10.82 0.87
CA ARG A 151 -14.33 -10.44 -0.21
C ARG A 151 -15.32 -9.39 0.26
N TYR A 152 -15.55 -8.39 -0.57
CA TYR A 152 -16.52 -7.32 -0.32
C TYR A 152 -17.54 -7.25 -1.45
N ARG A 153 -18.78 -6.95 -1.11
CA ARG A 153 -19.77 -6.50 -2.09
C ARG A 153 -19.85 -4.99 -2.03
N PHE A 154 -19.61 -4.37 -3.17
CA PHE A 154 -19.64 -2.92 -3.32
C PHE A 154 -20.86 -2.52 -4.15
N TYR A 155 -21.63 -1.56 -3.65
CA TYR A 155 -22.80 -0.98 -4.30
C TYR A 155 -22.49 0.48 -4.66
N PRO A 156 -21.98 0.76 -5.87
CA PRO A 156 -21.46 2.09 -6.23
C PRO A 156 -22.51 3.20 -6.11
N THR A 157 -23.75 2.94 -6.55
CA THR A 157 -24.85 3.91 -6.52
C THR A 157 -25.23 4.31 -5.09
N ALA A 158 -25.28 3.34 -4.17
CA ALA A 158 -25.60 3.57 -2.77
C ALA A 158 -24.38 4.01 -1.93
N ARG A 159 -23.16 3.95 -2.50
CA ARG A 159 -21.89 4.13 -1.80
C ARG A 159 -21.79 3.27 -0.53
N PHE A 160 -22.24 2.03 -0.66
CA PHE A 160 -22.30 1.08 0.43
C PHE A 160 -21.40 -0.13 0.13
N VAL A 161 -20.74 -0.63 1.17
CA VAL A 161 -19.88 -1.82 1.09
C VAL A 161 -20.21 -2.74 2.25
N GLU A 162 -20.26 -4.03 1.99
CA GLU A 162 -20.44 -5.09 2.98
C GLU A 162 -19.40 -6.18 2.78
N THR A 163 -19.08 -6.91 3.85
CA THR A 163 -18.23 -8.10 3.76
C THR A 163 -19.04 -9.31 3.34
N ILE A 164 -18.41 -10.22 2.59
CA ILE A 164 -18.89 -11.57 2.38
C ILE A 164 -18.00 -12.49 3.22
N SER A 165 -18.57 -13.20 4.19
CA SER A 165 -17.76 -14.09 5.04
C SER A 165 -17.16 -15.24 4.23
N PRO A 166 -16.01 -15.80 4.65
CA PRO A 166 -15.41 -16.97 3.99
C PRO A 166 -16.38 -18.15 3.85
N GLU A 167 -17.21 -18.40 4.87
CA GLU A 167 -18.20 -19.48 4.87
C GLU A 167 -19.30 -19.21 3.83
N LYS A 168 -19.74 -17.94 3.72
CA LYS A 168 -20.74 -17.56 2.71
C LYS A 168 -20.16 -17.64 1.30
N GLU A 169 -18.92 -17.20 1.09
CA GLU A 169 -18.22 -17.35 -0.20
C GLU A 169 -18.10 -18.82 -0.59
N ALA A 170 -17.59 -19.67 0.32
CA ALA A 170 -17.44 -21.10 0.09
C ALA A 170 -18.79 -21.78 -0.22
N SER A 171 -19.84 -21.41 0.53
CA SER A 171 -21.20 -21.91 0.29
C SER A 171 -21.74 -21.52 -1.09
N ILE A 172 -21.49 -20.28 -1.54
CA ILE A 172 -21.93 -19.82 -2.87
C ILE A 172 -21.21 -20.60 -3.97
N ILE A 173 -19.90 -20.79 -3.84
CA ILE A 173 -19.08 -21.55 -4.80
C ILE A 173 -19.53 -23.01 -4.85
N ALA A 174 -19.73 -23.66 -3.70
CA ALA A 174 -20.15 -25.06 -3.62
C ALA A 174 -21.54 -25.33 -4.23
N GLN A 175 -22.42 -24.32 -4.23
CA GLN A 175 -23.76 -24.39 -4.83
C GLN A 175 -23.77 -24.07 -6.33
N GLY A 176 -22.63 -23.69 -6.92
CA GLY A 176 -22.54 -23.24 -8.31
C GLY A 176 -23.16 -21.86 -8.55
N CYS A 177 -23.58 -21.14 -7.50
CA CYS A 177 -24.26 -19.85 -7.57
C CYS A 177 -23.29 -18.67 -7.76
N THR A 178 -22.28 -18.82 -8.61
CA THR A 178 -21.19 -17.84 -8.77
C THR A 178 -21.66 -16.44 -9.20
N GLU A 179 -22.85 -16.34 -9.79
CA GLU A 179 -23.53 -15.08 -10.09
C GLU A 179 -23.79 -14.22 -8.84
N GLN A 180 -23.93 -14.83 -7.65
CA GLN A 180 -24.08 -14.09 -6.40
C GLN A 180 -22.79 -13.38 -5.95
N LEU A 181 -21.63 -13.78 -6.50
CA LEU A 181 -20.36 -13.10 -6.30
C LEU A 181 -20.08 -12.05 -7.39
N TRP A 182 -20.96 -11.90 -8.36
CA TRP A 182 -20.76 -10.95 -9.45
C TRP A 182 -20.72 -9.51 -8.92
N GLY A 183 -19.75 -8.72 -9.41
CA GLY A 183 -19.49 -7.37 -8.93
C GLY A 183 -18.79 -7.28 -7.57
N SER A 184 -18.59 -8.40 -6.85
CA SER A 184 -17.77 -8.41 -5.64
C SER A 184 -16.30 -8.15 -5.96
N ILE A 185 -15.59 -7.60 -5.00
CA ILE A 185 -14.15 -7.34 -5.05
C ILE A 185 -13.44 -8.17 -3.97
N LYS A 186 -12.21 -8.57 -4.25
CA LYS A 186 -11.39 -9.35 -3.32
C LYS A 186 -9.93 -8.91 -3.47
N PRO A 187 -9.52 -7.85 -2.75
CA PRO A 187 -8.11 -7.47 -2.66
C PRO A 187 -7.33 -8.52 -1.89
N ASP A 188 -6.02 -8.60 -2.18
CA ASP A 188 -5.16 -9.55 -1.49
C ASP A 188 -5.00 -9.19 -0.01
N ILE A 189 -4.77 -7.91 0.27
CA ILE A 189 -4.61 -7.41 1.63
C ILE A 189 -5.30 -6.05 1.77
N VAL A 190 -6.02 -5.87 2.88
CA VAL A 190 -6.54 -4.57 3.31
C VAL A 190 -5.96 -4.26 4.69
N LEU A 191 -5.22 -3.16 4.79
CA LEU A 191 -4.74 -2.63 6.06
C LEU A 191 -5.78 -1.64 6.59
N HIS A 192 -6.26 -1.84 7.82
CA HIS A 192 -7.28 -1.00 8.43
C HIS A 192 -6.67 0.00 9.42
N THR A 193 -7.31 1.16 9.59
CA THR A 193 -6.90 2.15 10.60
C THR A 193 -7.37 1.78 12.01
N ASP A 194 -8.47 1.04 12.09
CA ASP A 194 -9.15 0.64 13.31
C ASP A 194 -9.93 -0.67 13.06
N ARG A 195 -10.92 -0.98 13.91
CA ARG A 195 -11.75 -2.19 13.79
C ARG A 195 -12.84 -2.10 12.70
N ASN A 196 -12.93 -1.01 11.96
CA ASN A 196 -13.83 -0.87 10.83
C ASN A 196 -13.23 -1.54 9.58
N LEU A 197 -13.59 -2.80 9.38
CA LEU A 197 -13.12 -3.59 8.24
C LEU A 197 -13.64 -3.10 6.87
N LEU A 198 -14.56 -2.14 6.85
CA LEU A 198 -15.11 -1.55 5.63
C LEU A 198 -14.32 -0.34 5.13
N LYS A 199 -13.25 0.05 5.83
CA LYS A 199 -12.37 1.16 5.44
C LYS A 199 -10.91 0.71 5.40
N ALA A 200 -10.21 1.11 4.35
CA ALA A 200 -8.80 0.87 4.17
C ALA A 200 -7.98 2.11 4.55
N ALA A 201 -6.91 1.90 5.32
CA ALA A 201 -5.75 2.79 5.29
C ALA A 201 -5.02 2.63 3.96
N LEU A 202 -4.82 1.37 3.54
CA LEU A 202 -4.11 0.97 2.35
C LEU A 202 -4.61 -0.40 1.87
N THR A 203 -4.82 -0.55 0.57
CA THR A 203 -5.10 -1.83 -0.08
C THR A 203 -3.87 -2.26 -0.87
N LEU A 204 -3.46 -3.52 -0.72
CA LEU A 204 -2.32 -4.09 -1.41
C LEU A 204 -2.76 -5.27 -2.28
N ASP A 205 -2.14 -5.39 -3.44
CA ASP A 205 -2.44 -6.42 -4.42
C ASP A 205 -1.13 -6.96 -5.03
N PHE A 206 -0.79 -8.22 -4.80
CA PHE A 206 0.38 -8.87 -5.36
C PHE A 206 0.16 -9.24 -6.83
N LYS A 207 1.07 -8.75 -7.69
CA LYS A 207 1.08 -9.08 -9.12
C LYS A 207 2.37 -9.77 -9.54
N PHE A 208 2.24 -10.87 -10.27
CA PHE A 208 3.34 -11.64 -10.83
C PHE A 208 3.25 -11.69 -12.37
N PRO A 209 3.81 -10.68 -13.07
CA PRO A 209 3.83 -10.68 -14.53
C PRO A 209 4.55 -11.91 -15.10
N CYS A 210 4.03 -12.45 -16.20
CA CYS A 210 4.62 -13.58 -16.91
C CYS A 210 4.65 -13.25 -18.42
N PRO A 211 5.82 -13.11 -19.06
CA PRO A 211 7.17 -13.13 -18.47
C PRO A 211 7.46 -11.91 -17.59
N ASP A 212 8.59 -11.91 -16.88
CA ASP A 212 9.06 -10.82 -16.00
C ASP A 212 9.34 -9.48 -16.72
N THR A 213 9.45 -9.51 -18.04
CA THR A 213 9.53 -8.33 -18.92
C THR A 213 8.19 -7.61 -19.06
N ASN A 214 7.07 -8.24 -18.72
CA ASN A 214 5.78 -7.56 -18.66
C ASN A 214 5.72 -6.65 -17.42
N PRO A 215 5.19 -5.42 -17.55
CA PRO A 215 4.93 -4.59 -16.38
C PRO A 215 3.74 -5.14 -15.57
N PRO A 216 3.73 -4.97 -14.24
CA PRO A 216 2.51 -5.19 -13.45
C PRO A 216 1.43 -4.20 -13.87
N ARG A 217 0.19 -4.66 -13.96
CA ARG A 217 -0.95 -3.85 -14.40
C ARG A 217 -2.19 -4.14 -13.58
N TRP A 218 -2.94 -3.09 -13.29
CA TRP A 218 -4.32 -3.21 -12.85
C TRP A 218 -5.14 -3.72 -14.02
N THR A 219 -5.88 -4.81 -13.80
CA THR A 219 -6.71 -5.38 -14.85
C THR A 219 -7.96 -4.52 -15.00
N PRO A 220 -8.26 -4.00 -16.21
CA PRO A 220 -9.52 -3.31 -16.45
C PRO A 220 -10.67 -4.31 -16.41
N TYR A 221 -11.79 -3.89 -15.83
CA TYR A 221 -13.02 -4.66 -15.87
C TYR A 221 -13.63 -4.60 -17.28
N GLY A 222 -13.96 -5.76 -17.84
CA GLY A 222 -14.62 -5.87 -19.14
C GLY A 222 -16.08 -5.38 -19.11
N ASP A 223 -16.68 -5.27 -20.29
CA ASP A 223 -18.02 -4.67 -20.49
C ASP A 223 -19.15 -5.39 -19.76
N SER A 224 -18.97 -6.69 -19.48
CA SER A 224 -19.90 -7.49 -18.69
C SER A 224 -19.71 -7.36 -17.18
N SER A 225 -18.85 -6.45 -16.70
CA SER A 225 -18.68 -6.19 -15.28
C SER A 225 -19.55 -5.02 -14.82
N PRO A 226 -20.11 -5.05 -13.59
CA PRO A 226 -20.70 -3.87 -12.95
C PRO A 226 -19.72 -2.70 -12.81
N HIS A 227 -18.41 -2.97 -12.94
CA HIS A 227 -17.34 -1.98 -12.88
C HIS A 227 -16.72 -1.68 -14.26
N ALA A 228 -17.43 -1.97 -15.35
CA ALA A 228 -16.94 -1.78 -16.72
C ALA A 228 -16.28 -0.42 -16.93
N GLY A 229 -15.12 -0.43 -17.60
CA GLY A 229 -14.33 0.78 -17.86
C GLY A 229 -13.49 1.29 -16.69
N LYS A 230 -13.62 0.70 -15.49
CA LYS A 230 -12.73 0.97 -14.34
C LYS A 230 -11.62 -0.07 -14.26
N ASP A 231 -10.51 0.30 -13.66
CA ASP A 231 -9.48 -0.67 -13.25
C ASP A 231 -9.70 -1.16 -11.81
N GLN A 232 -9.16 -2.35 -11.53
CA GLN A 232 -9.28 -3.00 -10.22
C GLN A 232 -8.86 -2.11 -9.04
N GLY A 233 -7.75 -1.36 -9.17
CA GLY A 233 -7.25 -0.50 -8.09
C GLY A 233 -8.17 0.70 -7.83
N GLY A 234 -8.73 1.28 -8.90
CA GLY A 234 -9.71 2.36 -8.81
C GLY A 234 -10.98 1.93 -8.10
N VAL A 235 -11.48 0.70 -8.38
CA VAL A 235 -12.65 0.16 -7.69
C VAL A 235 -12.36 -0.10 -6.21
N TYR A 236 -11.16 -0.60 -5.86
CA TYR A 236 -10.77 -0.79 -4.45
C TYR A 236 -10.79 0.54 -3.69
N LYS A 237 -10.18 1.58 -4.27
CA LYS A 237 -10.16 2.93 -3.71
C LYS A 237 -11.55 3.53 -3.55
N GLU A 238 -12.44 3.32 -4.54
CA GLU A 238 -13.82 3.81 -4.46
C GLU A 238 -14.63 3.07 -3.39
N ALA A 239 -14.44 1.76 -3.26
CA ALA A 239 -15.20 0.92 -2.34
C ALA A 239 -14.76 1.03 -0.88
N LEU A 240 -13.45 1.04 -0.63
CA LEU A 240 -12.86 0.94 0.72
C LEU A 240 -12.20 2.25 1.17
N GLY A 241 -12.10 3.25 0.29
CA GLY A 241 -11.24 4.41 0.53
C GLY A 241 -9.75 4.04 0.41
N GLY A 242 -8.89 4.81 1.07
CA GLY A 242 -7.44 4.59 1.05
C GLY A 242 -6.83 4.66 -0.36
N ARG A 243 -5.54 4.36 -0.46
CA ARG A 243 -4.90 4.08 -1.77
C ARG A 243 -4.88 2.58 -2.02
N ALA A 244 -4.84 2.19 -3.28
CA ALA A 244 -4.55 0.83 -3.70
C ALA A 244 -3.15 0.78 -4.35
N MET A 245 -2.35 -0.22 -3.98
CA MET A 245 -0.99 -0.42 -4.51
C MET A 245 -0.78 -1.85 -4.97
N MET A 246 -0.12 -2.01 -6.12
CA MET A 246 0.38 -3.30 -6.57
C MET A 246 1.79 -3.52 -6.03
N ILE A 247 2.03 -4.69 -5.46
CA ILE A 247 3.37 -5.16 -5.12
C ILE A 247 3.75 -6.24 -6.12
N SER A 248 4.82 -6.01 -6.88
CA SER A 248 5.39 -7.01 -7.79
C SER A 248 6.81 -7.33 -7.38
N PRO A 249 7.46 -8.36 -7.93
CA PRO A 249 8.88 -8.61 -7.66
C PRO A 249 9.78 -7.44 -8.09
N ARG A 250 9.44 -6.72 -9.17
CA ARG A 250 10.29 -5.67 -9.76
C ARG A 250 10.04 -4.28 -9.21
N GLU A 251 8.78 -3.90 -9.01
CA GLU A 251 8.40 -2.57 -8.51
C GLU A 251 7.15 -2.58 -7.61
N ILE A 252 6.86 -1.45 -6.98
CA ILE A 252 5.58 -1.15 -6.31
C ILE A 252 4.90 -0.07 -7.16
N VAL A 253 3.64 -0.28 -7.54
CA VAL A 253 2.90 0.62 -8.43
C VAL A 253 1.63 1.10 -7.73
N VAL A 254 1.40 2.40 -7.72
CA VAL A 254 0.20 2.99 -7.12
C VAL A 254 -0.92 3.06 -8.17
N SER A 255 -2.15 2.75 -7.77
CA SER A 255 -3.33 2.99 -8.61
C SER A 255 -3.51 4.49 -8.89
N PRO A 256 -3.89 4.90 -10.12
CA PRO A 256 -4.12 6.29 -10.49
C PRO A 256 -4.98 7.09 -9.47
#